data_AF-A0A7K3S858-F1
#
_entry.id   AF-A0A7K3S858-F1
#
_cell.length_a   1.000
_cell.length_b   1.000
_cell.length_c   1.000
_cell.angle_alpha   90.00
_cell.angle_beta   90.00
_cell.angle_gamma   90.00
#
_symmetry.space_group_name_H-M   'P 1'
#
loop_
_entity.id
_entity.type
_entity.pdbx_description
1 polymer ?
#
loop_
_entity_poly.entity_id
_entity_poly.type
_entity_poly.pdbx_seq_one_letter_code
_entity_poly.pdbx_strand_id
1 'polypeptide(L)'
;RQAGRDPRFTGGVVGAPTPGEAYGQALRHTQDNALRGPLTRAAARAGVNEFAWAEVGEGYLIQSVSTTNDGGAQLFTHNHAKPGDPVGPHAPYHFAQVVLASEDGSHQITLENETHARTPISVEQLDAVVDENLDRYDEDQLKALAQESEDRAATARSDDAAPAEIARLEDFARAARALAAVHEAEHVRWYFTEDRPEHALAQREVDQARARARDAVRAAAPVLDDKDQWFFRAYSKRPGESAHAVNAALLSRRSPAVSNPLTTVALHGHALRPDRRTVRFAEQQHTPPADADENLDALALSLARTGLWNHANGLPLPTVTVTGHGNRSRASGQKRAEAVGKALGERLARLLRTFQDGAPGPHVRLSDFTLTLDAQRVRRATDPDRGRTVTVDIDDHRHTSPPAPSRPAPGHPAPAGEPPRTEASAR
;
A
#
# COMPACT_ATOMS: atom_id res chain seq x y z
N ARG A 1 -24.56 -6.77 16.69
CA ARG A 1 -24.72 -5.34 17.04
C ARG A 1 -23.64 -4.89 18.05
N GLN A 2 -22.36 -4.83 17.66
CA GLN A 2 -21.27 -4.54 18.62
C GLN A 2 -20.35 -3.39 18.19
N ALA A 3 -20.17 -3.15 16.88
CA ALA A 3 -19.31 -2.08 16.37
C ALA A 3 -19.82 -0.66 16.66
N GLY A 4 -21.13 -0.40 16.55
CA GLY A 4 -21.72 0.93 16.83
C GLY A 4 -21.81 1.32 18.31
N ARG A 5 -21.30 0.47 19.21
CA ARG A 5 -21.19 0.73 20.65
C ARG A 5 -19.74 0.70 21.12
N ASP A 6 -18.78 0.59 20.21
CA ASP A 6 -17.37 0.57 20.56
C ASP A 6 -16.91 1.98 20.93
N PRO A 7 -16.64 2.28 22.21
CA PRO A 7 -16.22 3.61 22.63
C PRO A 7 -14.72 3.83 22.38
N ARG A 8 -14.00 2.84 21.84
CA ARG A 8 -12.56 2.93 21.60
C ARG A 8 -12.29 3.91 20.46
N PHE A 9 -11.34 4.82 20.68
CA PHE A 9 -10.86 5.74 19.66
C PHE A 9 -10.32 4.98 18.44
N THR A 10 -10.60 5.50 17.25
CA THR A 10 -9.88 5.11 16.03
C THR A 10 -8.41 5.52 16.17
N GLY A 11 -7.48 4.64 15.78
CA GLY A 11 -6.04 4.92 15.84
C GLY A 11 -5.65 6.19 15.05
N GLY A 12 -4.51 6.80 15.42
CA GLY A 12 -4.00 8.02 14.76
C GLY A 12 -4.44 9.35 15.40
N VAL A 13 -5.27 9.33 16.44
CA VAL A 13 -5.65 10.53 17.21
C VAL A 13 -4.76 10.66 18.46
N VAL A 14 -4.31 11.88 18.78
CA VAL A 14 -3.57 12.16 20.02
C VAL A 14 -4.41 11.74 21.23
N GLY A 15 -3.85 10.92 22.11
CA GLY A 15 -4.56 10.36 23.28
C GLY A 15 -5.34 9.06 23.01
N ALA A 16 -5.40 8.56 21.78
CA ALA A 16 -5.92 7.21 21.51
C ALA A 16 -4.97 6.14 22.10
N PRO A 17 -5.49 4.99 22.57
CA PRO A 17 -4.66 3.90 23.04
C PRO A 17 -3.66 3.45 21.97
N THR A 18 -2.39 3.37 22.32
CA THR A 18 -1.28 2.94 21.46
C THR A 18 -0.75 1.60 21.96
N PRO A 19 -1.35 0.48 21.55
CA PRO A 19 -1.02 -0.82 22.10
C PRO A 19 0.35 -1.34 21.61
N GLY A 20 1.12 -0.58 20.84
CA GLY A 20 2.34 -1.03 20.16
C GLY A 20 3.35 -1.69 21.09
N GLU A 21 3.49 -1.21 22.32
CA GLU A 21 4.36 -1.85 23.30
C GLU A 21 3.82 -3.22 23.72
N ALA A 22 2.61 -3.30 24.26
CA ALA A 22 2.03 -4.55 24.74
C ALA A 22 1.84 -5.58 23.60
N TYR A 23 1.38 -5.10 22.44
CA TYR A 23 1.20 -5.89 21.22
C TYR A 23 2.55 -6.39 20.69
N GLY A 24 3.54 -5.50 20.56
CA GLY A 24 4.88 -5.87 20.14
C GLY A 24 5.53 -6.87 21.09
N GLN A 25 5.45 -6.65 22.40
CA GLN A 25 5.93 -7.60 23.41
C GLN A 25 5.32 -8.99 23.22
N ALA A 26 4.01 -9.07 22.93
CA ALA A 26 3.33 -10.33 22.66
C ALA A 26 3.75 -10.99 21.33
N LEU A 27 4.23 -10.22 20.34
CA LEU A 27 4.77 -10.74 19.07
C LEU A 27 6.20 -11.29 19.17
N ARG A 28 6.95 -11.00 20.24
CA ARG A 28 8.39 -11.39 20.35
C ARG A 28 8.60 -12.90 20.20
N HIS A 29 9.62 -13.29 19.44
CA HIS A 29 10.12 -14.67 19.36
C HIS A 29 11.20 -14.92 20.42
N THR A 30 10.83 -14.87 21.69
CA THR A 30 11.69 -15.30 22.81
C THR A 30 11.12 -16.58 23.42
N GLN A 31 12.00 -17.45 23.93
CA GLN A 31 11.65 -18.80 24.39
C GLN A 31 10.60 -18.80 25.51
N ASP A 32 10.60 -17.77 26.37
CA ASP A 32 9.71 -17.67 27.55
C ASP A 32 8.54 -16.68 27.37
N ASN A 33 8.17 -16.34 26.13
CA ASN A 33 7.09 -15.37 25.88
C ASN A 33 5.70 -15.97 26.11
N ALA A 34 5.21 -15.90 27.35
CA ALA A 34 3.88 -16.37 27.73
C ALA A 34 2.72 -15.65 27.00
N LEU A 35 2.93 -14.43 26.50
CA LEU A 35 1.90 -13.64 25.80
C LEU A 35 1.70 -14.10 24.35
N ARG A 36 2.70 -14.76 23.76
CA ARG A 36 2.70 -15.15 22.35
C ARG A 36 1.60 -16.16 22.02
N GLY A 37 1.46 -17.21 22.83
CA GLY A 37 0.46 -18.26 22.60
C GLY A 37 -0.97 -17.73 22.52
N PRO A 38 -1.43 -16.93 23.52
CA PRO A 38 -2.71 -16.24 23.45
C PRO A 38 -2.87 -15.34 22.21
N LEU A 39 -1.85 -14.56 21.85
CA LEU A 39 -1.88 -13.68 20.69
C LEU A 39 -2.00 -14.47 19.39
N THR A 40 -1.17 -15.49 19.17
CA THR A 40 -1.22 -16.37 17.99
C THR A 40 -2.60 -17.02 17.85
N ARG A 41 -3.22 -17.48 18.94
CA ARG A 41 -4.59 -18.00 18.90
C ARG A 41 -5.63 -16.94 18.50
N ALA A 42 -5.46 -15.70 18.94
CA ALA A 42 -6.32 -14.59 18.53
C ALA A 42 -6.11 -14.24 17.06
N ALA A 43 -4.86 -14.19 16.60
CA ALA A 43 -4.49 -13.94 15.22
C ALA A 43 -5.06 -14.99 14.27
N ALA A 44 -4.98 -16.28 14.65
CA ALA A 44 -5.58 -17.38 13.89
C ALA A 44 -7.09 -17.24 13.72
N ARG A 45 -7.80 -16.88 14.81
CA ARG A 45 -9.26 -16.66 14.74
C ARG A 45 -9.65 -15.44 13.91
N ALA A 46 -8.80 -14.42 13.89
CA ALA A 46 -9.08 -13.17 13.19
C ALA A 46 -8.55 -13.13 11.75
N GLY A 47 -7.74 -14.12 11.33
CA GLY A 47 -7.12 -14.13 10.00
C GLY A 47 -6.10 -13.00 9.81
N VAL A 48 -5.34 -12.66 10.85
CA VAL A 48 -4.32 -11.60 10.84
C VAL A 48 -2.92 -12.16 11.09
N ASN A 49 -1.90 -11.32 10.93
CA ASN A 49 -0.48 -11.67 11.10
C ASN A 49 -0.09 -12.88 10.27
N GLU A 50 0.52 -13.90 10.87
CA GLU A 50 0.97 -15.10 10.16
C GLU A 50 -0.18 -15.90 9.52
N PHE A 51 -1.43 -15.62 9.91
CA PHE A 51 -2.64 -16.23 9.36
C PHE A 51 -3.37 -15.34 8.33
N ALA A 52 -2.85 -14.14 8.06
CA ALA A 52 -3.33 -13.33 6.95
C ALA A 52 -2.89 -13.97 5.62
N TRP A 53 -3.86 -14.22 4.74
CA TRP A 53 -3.61 -14.80 3.41
C TRP A 53 -4.55 -14.15 2.39
N ALA A 54 -4.00 -13.26 1.56
CA ALA A 54 -4.74 -12.48 0.56
C ALA A 54 -4.85 -13.25 -0.75
N GLU A 55 -5.98 -13.25 -1.46
CA GLU A 55 -6.09 -13.93 -2.76
C GLU A 55 -5.60 -13.06 -3.94
N VAL A 56 -5.45 -13.64 -5.13
CA VAL A 56 -5.11 -12.87 -6.35
C VAL A 56 -6.13 -11.74 -6.57
N GLY A 57 -5.63 -10.50 -6.66
CA GLY A 57 -6.48 -9.30 -6.72
C GLY A 57 -6.80 -8.69 -5.36
N GLU A 58 -6.37 -9.29 -4.25
CA GLU A 58 -6.37 -8.72 -2.90
C GLU A 58 -4.96 -8.31 -2.48
N GLY A 59 -4.86 -7.53 -1.41
CA GLY A 59 -3.58 -7.03 -0.92
C GLY A 59 -3.37 -7.28 0.56
N TYR A 60 -2.12 -7.22 0.98
CA TYR A 60 -1.72 -7.10 2.37
C TYR A 60 -1.58 -5.63 2.74
N LEU A 61 -2.13 -5.26 3.89
CA LEU A 61 -1.73 -4.06 4.62
C LEU A 61 -0.89 -4.53 5.82
N ILE A 62 0.35 -4.05 5.91
CA ILE A 62 1.22 -4.32 7.06
C ILE A 62 1.44 -2.99 7.75
N GLN A 63 0.80 -2.79 8.89
CA GLN A 63 0.81 -1.51 9.60
C GLN A 63 1.71 -1.56 10.82
N SER A 64 2.46 -0.49 11.05
CA SER A 64 3.13 -0.29 12.34
C SER A 64 2.13 0.06 13.42
N VAL A 65 2.13 -0.69 14.51
CA VAL A 65 1.31 -0.35 15.68
C VAL A 65 2.12 0.60 16.56
N SER A 66 1.65 1.85 16.63
CA SER A 66 2.34 2.92 17.36
C SER A 66 2.44 2.64 18.85
N THR A 67 3.51 3.18 19.44
CA THR A 67 3.68 3.36 20.88
C THR A 67 3.38 4.81 21.24
N THR A 68 3.32 5.14 22.53
CA THR A 68 3.22 6.51 23.02
C THR A 68 4.47 6.86 23.81
N ASN A 69 4.98 8.08 23.64
CA ASN A 69 6.01 8.63 24.52
C ASN A 69 5.41 9.25 25.79
N ASP A 70 6.27 9.65 26.72
CA ASP A 70 5.88 10.31 27.99
C ASP A 70 5.03 11.58 27.79
N GLY A 71 5.11 12.21 26.61
CA GLY A 71 4.32 13.37 26.22
C GLY A 71 2.99 13.06 25.50
N GLY A 72 2.60 11.80 25.36
CA GLY A 72 1.34 11.40 24.72
C GLY A 72 1.39 11.31 23.19
N ALA A 73 2.53 11.60 22.55
CA ALA A 73 2.69 11.56 21.11
C ALA A 73 2.90 10.13 20.60
N GLN A 74 2.26 9.81 19.46
CA GLN A 74 2.42 8.52 18.80
C GLN A 74 3.79 8.42 18.14
N LEU A 75 4.49 7.31 18.39
CA LEU A 75 5.79 7.03 17.82
C LEU A 75 5.80 5.68 17.11
N PHE A 76 6.55 5.62 16.01
CA PHE A 76 6.90 4.39 15.31
C PHE A 76 8.37 4.05 15.50
N THR A 77 9.03 4.61 16.53
CA THR A 77 10.49 4.55 16.66
C THR A 77 11.02 3.32 17.40
N HIS A 78 10.12 2.58 18.06
CA HIS A 78 10.45 1.43 18.89
C HIS A 78 9.71 0.19 18.41
N ASN A 79 10.48 -0.81 18.02
CA ASN A 79 9.96 -2.12 17.66
C ASN A 79 10.01 -3.07 18.86
N HIS A 80 8.99 -3.00 19.70
CA HIS A 80 8.83 -3.92 20.81
C HIS A 80 8.63 -5.36 20.36
N ALA A 81 8.35 -5.69 19.09
CA ALA A 81 8.38 -7.08 18.62
C ALA A 81 9.79 -7.66 18.50
N LYS A 82 10.82 -6.81 18.47
CA LYS A 82 12.22 -7.20 18.28
C LYS A 82 13.15 -6.39 19.20
N PRO A 83 13.48 -6.89 20.41
CA PRO A 83 14.23 -6.14 21.41
C PRO A 83 15.63 -5.66 20.99
N GLY A 84 16.26 -6.33 20.02
CA GLY A 84 17.58 -5.94 19.49
C GLY A 84 17.52 -5.01 18.27
N ASP A 85 16.33 -4.56 17.87
CA ASP A 85 16.17 -3.63 16.76
C ASP A 85 16.61 -2.22 17.17
N PRO A 86 17.41 -1.50 16.36
CA PRO A 86 17.83 -0.14 16.69
C PRO A 86 16.64 0.81 16.87
N VAL A 87 16.76 1.74 17.82
CA VAL A 87 15.80 2.83 17.97
C VAL A 87 15.96 3.78 16.79
N GLY A 88 14.90 3.99 16.03
CA GLY A 88 14.94 4.77 14.80
C GLY A 88 13.59 4.79 14.09
N PRO A 89 13.40 5.63 13.07
CA PRO A 89 12.11 5.75 12.40
C PRO A 89 11.76 4.48 11.60
N HIS A 90 10.65 3.82 11.96
CA HIS A 90 10.01 2.82 11.11
C HIS A 90 8.91 3.46 10.26
N ALA A 91 8.61 2.85 9.12
CA ALA A 91 7.51 3.26 8.27
C ALA A 91 6.16 2.99 8.94
N PRO A 92 5.14 3.83 8.71
CA PRO A 92 3.82 3.63 9.30
C PRO A 92 3.07 2.43 8.70
N TYR A 93 3.36 2.06 7.46
CA TYR A 93 2.71 0.94 6.76
C TYR A 93 3.56 0.42 5.59
N HIS A 94 3.17 -0.74 5.07
CA HIS A 94 3.62 -1.34 3.82
C HIS A 94 2.43 -2.00 3.10
N PHE A 95 2.41 -1.94 1.78
CA PHE A 95 1.37 -2.55 0.95
C PHE A 95 1.96 -3.55 -0.03
N ALA A 96 1.28 -4.69 -0.20
CA ALA A 96 1.66 -5.72 -1.15
C ALA A 96 0.42 -6.27 -1.85
N GLN A 97 0.38 -6.22 -3.18
CA GLN A 97 -0.75 -6.72 -3.97
C GLN A 97 -0.46 -8.14 -4.46
N VAL A 98 -1.35 -9.10 -4.22
CA VAL A 98 -1.17 -10.46 -4.77
C VAL A 98 -1.54 -10.45 -6.25
N VAL A 99 -0.61 -10.87 -7.10
CA VAL A 99 -0.73 -10.88 -8.55
C VAL A 99 -0.75 -12.29 -9.14
N LEU A 100 -0.14 -13.26 -8.46
CA LEU A 100 -0.15 -14.67 -8.85
C LEU A 100 -0.27 -15.56 -7.61
N ALA A 101 -0.86 -16.73 -7.77
CA ALA A 101 -0.87 -17.78 -6.77
C ALA A 101 -0.58 -19.13 -7.44
N SER A 102 0.03 -20.06 -6.69
CA SER A 102 0.16 -21.44 -7.13
C SER A 102 -1.21 -22.11 -7.21
N GLU A 103 -1.36 -23.12 -8.08
CA GLU A 103 -2.63 -23.83 -8.27
C GLU A 103 -3.16 -24.49 -6.99
N ASP A 104 -2.26 -24.94 -6.11
CA ASP A 104 -2.58 -25.53 -4.81
C ASP A 104 -2.85 -24.48 -3.70
N GLY A 105 -2.75 -23.18 -4.03
CA GLY A 105 -2.95 -22.06 -3.11
C GLY A 105 -1.96 -22.01 -1.94
N SER A 106 -0.80 -22.68 -2.06
CA SER A 106 0.22 -22.74 -1.01
C SER A 106 1.27 -21.62 -1.13
N HIS A 107 1.41 -21.02 -2.31
CA HIS A 107 2.34 -19.93 -2.60
C HIS A 107 1.64 -18.77 -3.31
N GLN A 108 2.19 -17.57 -3.13
CA GLN A 108 1.74 -16.35 -3.77
C GLN A 108 2.92 -15.52 -4.23
N ILE A 109 2.74 -14.80 -5.33
CA ILE A 109 3.64 -13.74 -5.76
C ILE A 109 2.90 -12.42 -5.60
N THR A 110 3.53 -11.49 -4.89
CA THR A 110 3.08 -10.12 -4.70
C THR A 110 3.83 -9.16 -5.61
N LEU A 111 3.18 -8.06 -5.96
CA LEU A 111 3.80 -6.84 -6.46
C LEU A 111 3.84 -5.83 -5.32
N GLU A 112 5.04 -5.36 -5.00
CA GLU A 112 5.31 -4.52 -3.82
C GLU A 112 6.14 -3.31 -4.21
N ASN A 113 5.96 -2.21 -3.47
CA ASN A 113 6.83 -1.05 -3.56
C ASN A 113 7.64 -0.97 -2.25
N GLU A 114 8.98 -0.97 -2.34
CA GLU A 114 9.85 -0.93 -1.15
C GLU A 114 10.10 0.55 -0.76
N THR A 115 9.04 1.36 -0.63
CA THR A 115 9.13 2.77 -0.24
C THR A 115 9.85 3.00 1.10
N HIS A 116 10.11 1.92 1.84
CA HIS A 116 10.49 1.95 3.24
C HIS A 116 11.74 1.13 3.57
N ALA A 117 12.28 0.34 2.63
CA ALA A 117 13.59 -0.27 2.81
C ALA A 117 14.65 0.74 2.41
N ARG A 118 15.17 1.45 3.40
CA ARG A 118 16.39 2.22 3.26
C ARG A 118 17.53 1.24 3.52
N THR A 119 17.99 0.50 2.52
CA THR A 119 19.35 -0.02 2.59
C THR A 119 20.23 1.01 1.90
N PRO A 120 20.65 2.10 2.59
CA PRO A 120 21.57 3.03 1.98
C PRO A 120 22.85 2.26 1.61
N ILE A 121 23.46 2.64 0.48
CA ILE A 121 24.81 2.18 0.16
C ILE A 121 25.69 2.58 1.36
N SER A 122 26.30 1.59 2.00
CA SER A 122 27.13 1.83 3.16
C SER A 122 28.38 2.64 2.79
N VAL A 123 28.94 3.35 3.76
CA VAL A 123 30.21 4.07 3.59
C VAL A 123 31.30 3.12 3.11
N GLU A 124 31.39 1.92 3.69
CA GLU A 124 32.38 0.89 3.31
C GLU A 124 32.23 0.44 1.85
N GLN A 125 31.00 0.28 1.36
CA GLN A 125 30.76 -0.03 -0.06
C GLN A 125 31.15 1.12 -0.98
N LEU A 126 30.88 2.36 -0.59
CA LEU A 126 31.30 3.54 -1.37
C LEU A 126 32.82 3.70 -1.37
N ASP A 127 33.49 3.45 -0.23
CA ASP A 127 34.95 3.47 -0.14
C ASP A 127 35.56 2.40 -1.06
N ALA A 128 34.99 1.19 -1.11
CA ALA A 128 35.45 0.15 -2.05
C ALA A 128 35.33 0.56 -3.52
N VAL A 129 34.26 1.29 -3.89
CA VAL A 129 34.10 1.83 -5.25
C VAL A 129 35.13 2.94 -5.53
N VAL A 130 35.40 3.79 -4.55
CA VAL A 130 36.45 4.82 -4.65
C VAL A 130 37.82 4.16 -4.85
N ASP A 131 38.16 3.17 -4.02
CA ASP A 131 39.43 2.44 -4.11
C ASP A 131 39.58 1.75 -5.47
N GLU A 132 38.54 1.10 -6.00
CA GLU A 132 38.60 0.46 -7.33
C GLU A 132 38.90 1.49 -8.45
N ASN A 133 38.40 2.72 -8.31
CA ASN A 133 38.70 3.77 -9.28
C ASN A 133 40.13 4.32 -9.12
N LEU A 134 40.61 4.48 -7.89
CA LEU A 134 41.98 4.94 -7.59
C LEU A 134 43.04 3.90 -7.99
N ASP A 135 42.72 2.61 -7.90
CA ASP A 135 43.58 1.52 -8.37
C ASP A 135 43.64 1.44 -9.90
N ARG A 136 42.56 1.85 -10.58
CA ARG A 136 42.43 1.76 -12.04
C ARG A 136 43.05 2.96 -12.77
N TYR A 137 42.99 4.14 -12.16
CA TYR A 137 43.42 5.39 -12.78
C TYR A 137 44.38 6.16 -11.87
N ASP A 138 45.48 6.62 -12.45
CA ASP A 138 46.37 7.57 -11.78
C ASP A 138 45.82 9.01 -11.81
N GLU A 139 46.48 9.91 -11.08
CA GLU A 139 46.07 11.31 -10.95
C GLU A 139 45.96 12.03 -12.30
N ASP A 140 46.92 11.82 -13.21
CA ASP A 140 46.96 12.49 -14.51
C ASP A 140 45.85 11.97 -15.44
N GLN A 141 45.60 10.66 -15.42
CA GLN A 141 44.49 10.02 -16.13
C GLN A 141 43.14 10.55 -15.64
N LEU A 142 42.95 10.68 -14.32
CA LEU A 142 41.72 11.25 -13.75
C LEU A 142 41.53 12.73 -14.11
N LYS A 143 42.61 13.52 -14.11
CA LYS A 143 42.57 14.92 -14.59
C LYS A 143 42.21 15.00 -16.08
N ALA A 144 42.76 14.10 -16.91
CA ALA A 144 42.42 14.04 -18.33
C ALA A 144 40.94 13.66 -18.54
N LEU A 145 40.43 12.65 -17.82
CA LEU A 145 39.02 12.24 -17.87
C LEU A 145 38.08 13.37 -17.41
N ALA A 146 38.47 14.13 -16.40
CA ALA A 146 37.73 15.30 -15.96
C ALA A 146 37.63 16.35 -17.09
N GLN A 147 38.76 16.71 -17.69
CA GLN A 147 38.81 17.69 -18.78
C GLN A 147 38.00 17.23 -20.00
N GLU A 148 38.16 15.97 -20.42
CA GLU A 148 37.40 15.41 -21.54
C GLU A 148 35.89 15.49 -21.28
N SER A 149 35.45 15.16 -20.06
CA SER A 149 34.03 15.21 -19.69
C SER A 149 33.48 16.64 -19.71
N GLU A 150 34.27 17.63 -19.32
CA GLU A 150 33.88 19.04 -19.39
C GLU A 150 33.80 19.58 -20.81
N ASP A 151 34.79 19.25 -21.64
CA ASP A 151 34.82 19.65 -23.04
C ASP A 151 33.56 19.09 -23.75
N ARG A 152 33.23 17.81 -23.46
CA ARG A 152 32.00 17.19 -23.94
C ARG A 152 30.74 17.87 -23.40
N ALA A 153 30.71 18.26 -22.13
CA ALA A 153 29.58 19.02 -21.57
C ALA A 153 29.45 20.39 -22.24
N ALA A 154 30.55 21.07 -22.58
CA ALA A 154 30.55 22.34 -23.29
C ALA A 154 30.05 22.21 -24.73
N THR A 155 30.49 21.17 -25.45
CA THR A 155 29.94 20.81 -26.76
C THR A 155 28.44 20.52 -26.67
N ALA A 156 28.01 19.67 -25.74
CA ALA A 156 26.60 19.34 -25.56
C ALA A 156 25.72 20.58 -25.27
N ARG A 157 26.23 21.55 -24.48
CA ARG A 157 25.55 22.84 -24.26
C ARG A 157 25.47 23.68 -25.54
N SER A 158 26.52 23.66 -26.36
CA SER A 158 26.56 24.39 -27.63
C SER A 158 25.61 23.81 -28.66
N ASP A 159 25.40 22.49 -28.59
CA ASP A 159 24.52 21.71 -29.48
C ASP A 159 23.06 21.64 -28.97
N ASP A 160 22.71 22.38 -27.91
CA ASP A 160 21.38 22.40 -27.28
C ASP A 160 20.88 21.00 -26.87
N ALA A 161 21.79 20.17 -26.36
CA ALA A 161 21.48 18.83 -25.85
C ALA A 161 20.55 18.88 -24.62
N ALA A 162 19.96 17.73 -24.28
CA ALA A 162 19.05 17.63 -23.15
C ALA A 162 19.75 18.01 -21.83
N PRO A 163 19.12 18.80 -20.92
CA PRO A 163 19.74 19.20 -19.65
C PRO A 163 20.25 18.04 -18.79
N ALA A 164 19.58 16.88 -18.83
CA ALA A 164 19.98 15.69 -18.10
C ALA A 164 21.29 15.06 -18.62
N GLU A 165 21.57 15.19 -19.92
CA GLU A 165 22.81 14.71 -20.51
C GLU A 165 24.00 15.60 -20.12
N ILE A 166 23.80 16.92 -20.17
CA ILE A 166 24.80 17.91 -19.74
C ILE A 166 25.14 17.71 -18.27
N ALA A 167 24.12 17.60 -17.41
CA ALA A 167 24.32 17.38 -15.97
C ALA A 167 25.10 16.09 -15.67
N ARG A 168 24.82 15.00 -16.41
CA ARG A 168 25.54 13.74 -16.27
C ARG A 168 27.04 13.90 -16.59
N LEU A 169 27.37 14.62 -17.68
CA LEU A 169 28.77 14.88 -18.05
C LEU A 169 29.49 15.75 -17.02
N GLU A 170 28.81 16.78 -16.49
CA GLU A 170 29.34 17.61 -15.41
C GLU A 170 29.61 16.80 -14.14
N ASP A 171 28.73 15.87 -13.78
CA ASP A 171 28.93 15.02 -12.60
C ASP A 171 30.06 14.01 -12.80
N PHE A 172 30.24 13.45 -14.00
CA PHE A 172 31.44 12.65 -14.31
C PHE A 172 32.73 13.46 -14.18
N ALA A 173 32.76 14.69 -14.70
CA ALA A 173 33.91 15.58 -14.54
C ALA A 173 34.21 15.86 -13.05
N ARG A 174 33.15 16.10 -12.26
CA ARG A 174 33.25 16.33 -10.80
C ARG A 174 33.81 15.11 -10.08
N ALA A 175 33.33 13.90 -10.42
CA ALA A 175 33.80 12.65 -9.82
C ALA A 175 35.28 12.40 -10.14
N ALA A 176 35.69 12.55 -11.40
CA ALA A 176 37.08 12.37 -11.81
C ALA A 176 38.03 13.34 -11.09
N ARG A 177 37.64 14.62 -10.92
CA ARG A 177 38.42 15.57 -10.12
C ARG A 177 38.50 15.21 -8.65
N ALA A 178 37.38 14.79 -8.06
CA ALA A 178 37.34 14.46 -6.65
C ALA A 178 38.23 13.24 -6.35
N LEU A 179 38.29 12.26 -7.27
CA LEU A 179 39.21 11.13 -7.20
C LEU A 179 40.68 11.57 -7.37
N ALA A 180 40.98 12.45 -8.33
CA ALA A 180 42.34 13.00 -8.49
C ALA A 180 42.82 13.75 -7.22
N ALA A 181 41.92 14.47 -6.56
CA ALA A 181 42.22 15.15 -5.29
C ALA A 181 42.50 14.17 -4.13
N VAL A 182 42.00 12.93 -4.18
CA VAL A 182 42.38 11.90 -3.22
C VAL A 182 43.82 11.46 -3.43
N HIS A 183 44.25 11.21 -4.67
CA HIS A 183 45.66 10.91 -4.98
C HIS A 183 46.59 12.03 -4.52
N GLU A 184 46.24 13.29 -4.80
CA GLU A 184 47.03 14.45 -4.36
C GLU A 184 47.15 14.51 -2.82
N ALA A 185 46.03 14.32 -2.11
CA ALA A 185 46.03 14.31 -0.64
C ALA A 185 46.83 13.14 -0.06
N GLU A 186 46.73 11.94 -0.66
CA GLU A 186 47.48 10.76 -0.23
C GLU A 186 48.98 10.92 -0.47
N HIS A 187 49.37 11.55 -1.59
CA HIS A 187 50.77 11.90 -1.87
C HIS A 187 51.29 12.89 -0.82
N VAL A 188 50.53 13.94 -0.48
CA VAL A 188 50.92 14.91 0.56
C VAL A 188 51.13 14.22 1.92
N ARG A 189 50.25 13.29 2.30
CA ARG A 189 50.38 12.52 3.55
C ARG A 189 51.68 11.73 3.61
N TRP A 190 52.13 11.14 2.50
CA TRP A 190 53.37 10.35 2.44
C TRP A 190 54.64 11.14 2.81
N TYR A 191 54.63 12.47 2.72
CA TYR A 191 55.79 13.30 3.10
C TYR A 191 55.95 13.49 4.62
N PHE A 192 54.94 13.14 5.43
CA PHE A 192 54.97 13.32 6.88
C PHE A 192 54.91 11.96 7.59
N THR A 193 55.83 11.72 8.52
CA THR A 193 55.82 10.52 9.38
C THR A 193 54.71 10.61 10.44
N GLU A 194 54.17 9.47 10.88
CA GLU A 194 52.99 9.40 11.77
C GLU A 194 53.14 10.16 13.10
N ASP A 195 54.37 10.33 13.58
CA ASP A 195 54.71 11.03 14.83
C ASP A 195 54.64 12.56 14.72
N ARG A 196 54.45 13.09 13.51
CA ARG A 196 54.42 14.52 13.23
C ARG A 196 52.99 15.07 13.30
N PRO A 197 52.75 16.24 13.94
CA PRO A 197 51.43 16.86 13.92
C PRO A 197 50.95 17.20 12.50
N GLU A 198 51.87 17.43 11.57
CA GLU A 198 51.59 17.65 10.15
C GLU A 198 50.96 16.40 9.48
N HIS A 199 51.28 15.18 9.93
CA HIS A 199 50.66 13.96 9.44
C HIS A 199 49.17 13.88 9.79
N ALA A 200 48.79 14.30 11.00
CA ALA A 200 47.39 14.32 11.42
C ALA A 200 46.55 15.32 10.59
N LEU A 201 47.15 16.43 10.15
CA LEU A 201 46.49 17.38 9.24
C LEU A 201 46.37 16.80 7.84
N ALA A 202 47.42 16.17 7.32
CA ALA A 202 47.38 15.52 6.00
C ALA A 202 46.37 14.36 5.96
N GLN A 203 46.27 13.56 7.03
CA GLN A 203 45.25 12.50 7.12
C GLN A 203 43.83 13.06 7.12
N ARG A 204 43.57 14.18 7.81
CA ARG A 204 42.27 14.85 7.74
C ARG A 204 41.91 15.33 6.33
N GLU A 205 42.90 15.80 5.57
CA GLU A 205 42.68 16.19 4.17
C GLU A 205 42.33 14.97 3.31
N VAL A 206 43.00 13.83 3.51
CA VAL A 206 42.66 12.56 2.85
C VAL A 206 41.22 12.16 3.18
N ASP A 207 40.82 12.21 4.45
CA ASP A 207 39.46 11.84 4.88
C ASP A 207 38.39 12.76 4.23
N GLN A 208 38.68 14.06 4.12
CA GLN A 208 37.80 15.03 3.45
C GLN A 208 37.77 14.82 1.93
N ALA A 209 38.90 14.56 1.30
CA ALA A 209 38.98 14.24 -0.12
C ALA A 209 38.18 12.97 -0.44
N ARG A 210 38.33 11.91 0.38
CA ARG A 210 37.54 10.67 0.25
C ARG A 210 36.05 10.90 0.45
N ALA A 211 35.65 11.73 1.42
CA ALA A 211 34.24 12.12 1.58
C ALA A 211 33.68 12.82 0.33
N ARG A 212 34.41 13.80 -0.22
CA ARG A 212 34.02 14.49 -1.48
C ARG A 212 33.96 13.53 -2.67
N ALA A 213 34.90 12.60 -2.78
CA ALA A 213 34.95 11.60 -3.84
C ALA A 213 33.74 10.66 -3.78
N ARG A 214 33.35 10.17 -2.59
CA ARG A 214 32.14 9.35 -2.42
C ARG A 214 30.89 10.08 -2.89
N ASP A 215 30.72 11.33 -2.48
CA ASP A 215 29.55 12.13 -2.87
C ASP A 215 29.52 12.38 -4.39
N ALA A 216 30.68 12.70 -4.99
CA ALA A 216 30.78 12.96 -6.42
C ALA A 216 30.57 11.69 -7.28
N VAL A 217 31.13 10.55 -6.87
CA VAL A 217 30.90 9.25 -7.53
C VAL A 217 29.42 8.88 -7.48
N ARG A 218 28.76 9.06 -6.32
CA ARG A 218 27.34 8.80 -6.17
C ARG A 218 26.47 9.69 -7.06
N ALA A 219 26.86 10.96 -7.24
CA ALA A 219 26.17 11.87 -8.15
C ALA A 219 26.34 11.48 -9.62
N ALA A 220 27.55 11.09 -10.03
CA ALA A 220 27.87 10.72 -11.41
C ALA A 220 27.20 9.40 -11.86
N ALA A 221 27.03 8.46 -10.94
CA ALA A 221 26.42 7.16 -11.19
C ALA A 221 25.31 6.87 -10.17
N PRO A 222 24.14 7.54 -10.29
CA PRO A 222 23.06 7.33 -9.34
C PRO A 222 22.50 5.91 -9.48
N VAL A 223 22.51 5.17 -8.37
CA VAL A 223 21.76 3.92 -8.24
C VAL A 223 20.30 4.29 -7.95
N LEU A 224 19.35 3.67 -8.65
CA LEU A 224 17.93 3.84 -8.36
C LEU A 224 17.68 3.52 -6.88
N ASP A 225 17.03 4.43 -6.16
CA ASP A 225 16.63 4.17 -4.78
C ASP A 225 15.57 3.05 -4.78
N ASP A 226 15.64 2.11 -3.83
CA ASP A 226 14.67 1.01 -3.68
C ASP A 226 13.20 1.51 -3.65
N LYS A 227 12.99 2.74 -3.16
CA LYS A 227 11.67 3.41 -3.09
C LYS A 227 11.06 3.71 -4.46
N ASP A 228 11.89 3.80 -5.50
CA ASP A 228 11.48 4.11 -6.88
C ASP A 228 11.24 2.82 -7.68
N GLN A 229 11.36 1.66 -7.05
CA GLN A 229 11.23 0.36 -7.68
C GLN A 229 9.98 -0.39 -7.22
N TRP A 230 9.46 -1.20 -8.14
CA TRP A 230 8.47 -2.23 -7.84
C TRP A 230 9.13 -3.59 -7.98
N PHE A 231 8.89 -4.47 -7.02
CA PHE A 231 9.48 -5.81 -7.02
C PHE A 231 8.41 -6.89 -6.85
N PHE A 232 8.74 -8.06 -7.37
CA PHE A 232 7.96 -9.27 -7.13
C PHE A 232 8.53 -10.03 -5.95
N ARG A 233 7.67 -10.50 -5.05
CA ARG A 233 8.10 -11.32 -3.92
C ARG A 233 7.22 -12.55 -3.78
N ALA A 234 7.85 -13.68 -3.51
CA ALA A 234 7.15 -14.92 -3.25
C ALA A 234 6.95 -15.13 -1.74
N TYR A 235 5.75 -15.54 -1.36
CA TYR A 235 5.39 -15.98 -0.01
C TYR A 235 4.79 -17.38 -0.06
N SER A 236 4.85 -18.09 1.07
CA SER A 236 4.19 -19.38 1.22
C SER A 236 3.48 -19.50 2.56
N LYS A 237 2.61 -20.51 2.68
CA LYS A 237 1.96 -20.87 3.96
C LYS A 237 2.90 -21.56 4.95
N ARG A 238 4.17 -21.79 4.60
CA ARG A 238 5.13 -22.42 5.52
C ARG A 238 5.45 -21.47 6.68
N PRO A 239 5.68 -22.01 7.89
CA PRO A 239 6.09 -21.18 9.03
C PRO A 239 7.33 -20.34 8.69
N GLY A 240 7.25 -19.03 8.92
CA GLY A 240 8.35 -18.10 8.61
C GLY A 240 8.34 -17.52 7.20
N GLU A 241 7.53 -18.04 6.28
CA GLU A 241 7.52 -17.64 4.86
C GLU A 241 6.28 -16.82 4.46
N SER A 242 5.36 -16.55 5.38
CA SER A 242 4.19 -15.71 5.11
C SER A 242 4.57 -14.23 4.98
N ALA A 243 3.71 -13.45 4.31
CA ALA A 243 3.91 -12.00 4.14
C ALA A 243 4.17 -11.29 5.48
N HIS A 244 3.46 -11.67 6.54
CA HIS A 244 3.71 -11.17 7.88
C HIS A 244 5.09 -11.56 8.41
N ALA A 245 5.42 -12.85 8.42
CA ALA A 245 6.65 -13.35 9.05
C ALA A 245 7.91 -12.77 8.39
N VAL A 246 7.87 -12.63 7.07
CA VAL A 246 8.97 -12.09 6.28
C VAL A 246 9.14 -10.58 6.51
N ASN A 247 8.05 -9.80 6.48
CA ASN A 247 8.11 -8.35 6.68
C ASN A 247 8.36 -7.96 8.14
N ALA A 248 7.87 -8.77 9.09
CA ALA A 248 8.12 -8.57 10.51
C ALA A 248 9.58 -8.90 10.90
N ALA A 249 10.27 -9.72 10.08
CA ALA A 249 11.68 -10.08 10.24
C ALA A 249 12.04 -10.56 11.66
N LEU A 250 11.09 -11.17 12.38
CA LEU A 250 11.25 -11.53 13.79
C LEU A 250 12.24 -12.69 14.00
N LEU A 251 12.47 -13.48 12.94
CA LEU A 251 13.37 -14.63 12.93
C LEU A 251 14.74 -14.32 12.29
N SER A 252 14.96 -13.10 11.78
CA SER A 252 16.21 -12.70 11.12
C SER A 252 16.96 -11.64 11.93
N ARG A 253 18.20 -11.31 11.53
CA ARG A 253 18.94 -10.17 12.10
C ARG A 253 18.60 -8.83 11.47
N ARG A 254 17.88 -8.80 10.34
CA ARG A 254 17.51 -7.57 9.59
C ARG A 254 16.49 -6.74 10.36
N SER A 255 16.67 -5.43 10.41
CA SER A 255 15.62 -4.51 10.91
C SER A 255 14.43 -4.48 9.94
N PRO A 256 13.20 -4.74 10.41
CA PRO A 256 12.01 -4.62 9.56
C PRO A 256 11.74 -3.15 9.23
N ALA A 257 11.09 -2.90 8.09
CA ALA A 257 10.69 -1.54 7.71
C ALA A 257 9.59 -0.97 8.63
N VAL A 258 8.76 -1.83 9.21
CA VAL A 258 7.62 -1.50 10.09
C VAL A 258 7.89 -1.96 11.53
N SER A 259 7.43 -1.21 12.53
CA SER A 259 7.56 -1.54 13.96
C SER A 259 6.28 -2.14 14.52
N ASN A 260 6.40 -3.15 15.39
CA ASN A 260 5.25 -3.86 15.99
C ASN A 260 4.20 -4.24 14.92
N PRO A 261 4.57 -5.01 13.89
CA PRO A 261 3.76 -5.15 12.68
C PRO A 261 2.43 -5.85 12.93
N LEU A 262 1.36 -5.28 12.39
CA LEU A 262 0.06 -5.93 12.24
C LEU A 262 -0.19 -6.15 10.75
N THR A 263 -0.33 -7.41 10.33
CA THR A 263 -0.66 -7.74 8.94
C THR A 263 -2.13 -8.09 8.82
N THR A 264 -2.82 -7.42 7.90
CA THR A 264 -4.22 -7.68 7.56
C THR A 264 -4.37 -7.86 6.06
N VAL A 265 -5.45 -8.52 5.65
CA VAL A 265 -5.82 -8.62 4.24
C VAL A 265 -6.77 -7.47 3.91
N ALA A 266 -6.37 -6.64 2.96
CA ALA A 266 -7.24 -5.70 2.28
C ALA A 266 -8.07 -6.48 1.25
N LEU A 267 -9.21 -6.99 1.71
CA LEU A 267 -10.17 -7.69 0.88
C LEU A 267 -10.75 -6.72 -0.15
N HIS A 268 -10.79 -7.16 -1.41
CA HIS A 268 -11.61 -6.53 -2.44
C HIS A 268 -11.45 -5.00 -2.51
N GLY A 269 -10.25 -4.50 -2.87
CA GLY A 269 -9.99 -3.07 -3.15
C GLY A 269 -10.85 -2.45 -4.28
N HIS A 270 -11.85 -3.18 -4.75
CA HIS A 270 -12.79 -2.87 -5.81
C HIS A 270 -14.22 -2.90 -5.28
N ALA A 271 -14.56 -2.11 -4.26
CA ALA A 271 -15.96 -1.73 -4.11
C ALA A 271 -16.38 -1.09 -5.43
N LEU A 272 -17.21 -1.81 -6.22
CA LEU A 272 -17.54 -1.38 -7.57
C LEU A 272 -18.08 0.05 -7.51
N ARG A 273 -17.47 0.95 -8.28
CA ARG A 273 -17.84 2.35 -8.28
C ARG A 273 -19.33 2.50 -8.67
N PRO A 274 -20.05 3.52 -8.20
CA PRO A 274 -21.48 3.67 -8.47
C PRO A 274 -21.87 3.62 -9.96
N ASP A 275 -20.99 4.09 -10.86
CA ASP A 275 -21.15 4.01 -12.30
C ASP A 275 -21.11 2.57 -12.82
N ARG A 276 -20.22 1.73 -12.29
CA ARG A 276 -20.14 0.28 -12.59
C ARG A 276 -21.33 -0.51 -12.03
N ARG A 277 -22.09 0.06 -11.08
CA ARG A 277 -23.33 -0.50 -10.52
C ARG A 277 -24.60 0.00 -11.22
N THR A 278 -24.46 0.82 -12.26
CA THR A 278 -25.58 1.44 -12.97
C THR A 278 -25.60 1.00 -14.44
N VAL A 279 -26.70 0.38 -14.87
CA VAL A 279 -26.95 0.02 -16.26
C VAL A 279 -27.88 1.06 -16.88
N ARG A 280 -27.48 1.66 -18.00
CA ARG A 280 -28.30 2.63 -18.75
C ARG A 280 -29.03 1.95 -19.90
N PHE A 281 -30.19 2.45 -20.26
CA PHE A 281 -31.03 1.95 -21.34
C PHE A 281 -31.31 3.06 -22.33
N ALA A 282 -31.35 2.72 -23.62
CA ALA A 282 -31.89 3.62 -24.63
C ALA A 282 -33.41 3.81 -24.46
N GLU A 283 -33.97 4.78 -25.18
CA GLU A 283 -35.40 5.01 -25.20
C GLU A 283 -36.16 3.74 -25.63
N GLN A 284 -37.26 3.44 -24.92
CA GLN A 284 -38.12 2.27 -25.16
C GLN A 284 -37.45 0.88 -25.06
N GLN A 285 -36.16 0.83 -24.71
CA GLN A 285 -35.44 -0.43 -24.53
C GLN A 285 -35.61 -1.01 -23.12
N HIS A 286 -35.67 -2.34 -23.08
CA HIS A 286 -35.82 -3.14 -21.86
C HIS A 286 -34.80 -4.26 -21.71
N THR A 287 -34.04 -4.58 -22.76
CA THR A 287 -32.89 -5.49 -22.72
C THR A 287 -31.63 -4.73 -22.37
N PRO A 288 -30.74 -5.27 -21.50
CA PRO A 288 -29.45 -4.66 -21.23
C PRO A 288 -28.67 -4.45 -22.54
N PRO A 289 -28.06 -3.29 -22.75
CA PRO A 289 -27.24 -3.05 -23.93
C PRO A 289 -25.90 -3.79 -23.83
N ALA A 290 -25.24 -4.03 -24.97
CA ALA A 290 -24.00 -4.81 -25.03
C ALA A 290 -22.84 -4.14 -24.27
N ASP A 291 -22.80 -2.81 -24.20
CA ASP A 291 -21.81 -2.06 -23.40
C ASP A 291 -22.00 -2.26 -21.88
N ALA A 292 -23.14 -2.79 -21.44
CA ALA A 292 -23.35 -3.17 -20.05
C ALA A 292 -22.76 -4.54 -19.69
N ASP A 293 -22.34 -5.36 -20.67
CA ASP A 293 -21.86 -6.72 -20.41
C ASP A 293 -20.63 -6.74 -19.51
N GLU A 294 -19.65 -5.86 -19.76
CA GLU A 294 -18.44 -5.75 -18.95
C GLU A 294 -18.77 -5.40 -17.48
N ASN A 295 -19.74 -4.51 -17.27
CA ASN A 295 -20.19 -4.13 -15.93
C ASN A 295 -20.91 -5.27 -15.23
N LEU A 296 -21.76 -6.01 -15.95
CA LEU A 296 -22.47 -7.17 -15.41
C LEU A 296 -21.52 -8.32 -15.09
N ASP A 297 -20.48 -8.53 -15.91
CA ASP A 297 -19.44 -9.53 -15.64
C ASP A 297 -18.61 -9.15 -14.41
N ALA A 298 -18.22 -7.88 -14.26
CA ALA A 298 -17.53 -7.39 -13.08
C ALA A 298 -18.38 -7.50 -11.79
N LEU A 299 -19.67 -7.17 -11.87
CA LEU A 299 -20.63 -7.35 -10.78
C LEU A 299 -20.77 -8.82 -10.38
N ALA A 300 -20.94 -9.71 -11.35
CA ALA A 300 -21.05 -11.15 -11.10
C ALA A 300 -19.77 -11.72 -10.47
N LEU A 301 -18.60 -11.29 -10.94
CA LEU A 301 -17.31 -11.69 -10.40
C LEU A 301 -17.13 -11.23 -8.95
N SER A 302 -17.48 -9.98 -8.65
CA SER A 302 -17.45 -9.47 -7.29
C SER A 302 -18.38 -10.27 -6.37
N LEU A 303 -19.62 -10.54 -6.79
CA LEU A 303 -20.59 -11.30 -5.99
C LEU A 303 -20.15 -12.75 -5.76
N ALA A 304 -19.59 -13.41 -6.78
CA ALA A 304 -19.09 -14.78 -6.66
C ALA A 304 -17.96 -14.86 -5.63
N ARG A 305 -16.95 -13.98 -5.73
CA ARG A 305 -15.81 -13.95 -4.80
C ARG A 305 -16.25 -13.64 -3.37
N THR A 306 -17.04 -12.59 -3.18
CA THR A 306 -17.55 -12.20 -1.86
C THR A 306 -18.42 -13.31 -1.25
N GLY A 307 -19.30 -13.94 -2.05
CA GLY A 307 -20.19 -15.00 -1.61
C GLY A 307 -19.46 -16.27 -1.19
N LEU A 308 -18.53 -16.76 -2.01
CA LEU A 308 -17.74 -17.95 -1.68
C LEU A 308 -16.89 -17.72 -0.43
N TRP A 309 -16.30 -16.53 -0.28
CA TRP A 309 -15.57 -16.18 0.92
C TRP A 309 -16.48 -16.10 2.15
N ASN A 310 -17.65 -15.46 2.06
CA ASN A 310 -18.61 -15.40 3.16
C ASN A 310 -19.01 -16.82 3.60
N HIS A 311 -19.31 -17.69 2.63
CA HIS A 311 -19.65 -19.09 2.90
C HIS A 311 -18.53 -19.83 3.63
N ALA A 312 -17.28 -19.73 3.14
CA ALA A 312 -16.11 -20.38 3.75
C ALA A 312 -15.82 -19.89 5.18
N ASN A 313 -16.27 -18.68 5.52
CA ASN A 313 -16.05 -18.06 6.84
C ASN A 313 -17.32 -18.06 7.73
N GLY A 314 -18.38 -18.77 7.34
CA GLY A 314 -19.62 -18.87 8.13
C GLY A 314 -20.41 -17.57 8.22
N LEU A 315 -20.26 -16.67 7.24
CA LEU A 315 -20.96 -15.40 7.15
C LEU A 315 -22.14 -15.47 6.17
N PRO A 316 -23.17 -14.61 6.32
CA PRO A 316 -24.29 -14.55 5.39
C PRO A 316 -23.82 -14.24 3.96
N LEU A 317 -24.45 -14.85 2.96
CA LEU A 317 -24.19 -14.51 1.55
C LEU A 317 -24.65 -13.08 1.24
N PRO A 318 -24.04 -12.39 0.25
CA PRO A 318 -24.45 -11.05 -0.15
C PRO A 318 -25.93 -10.98 -0.54
N THR A 319 -26.59 -9.90 -0.11
CA THR A 319 -27.94 -9.53 -0.56
C THR A 319 -27.82 -8.52 -1.69
N VAL A 320 -28.55 -8.76 -2.78
CA VAL A 320 -28.52 -7.93 -3.99
C VAL A 320 -29.91 -7.32 -4.21
N THR A 321 -29.97 -6.00 -4.39
CA THR A 321 -31.19 -5.30 -4.79
C THR A 321 -31.01 -4.67 -6.16
N VAL A 322 -31.81 -5.09 -7.14
CA VAL A 322 -31.80 -4.55 -8.50
C VAL A 322 -33.00 -3.63 -8.66
N THR A 323 -32.76 -2.32 -8.71
CA THR A 323 -33.82 -1.31 -8.77
C THR A 323 -33.89 -0.69 -10.16
N GLY A 324 -34.99 -0.92 -10.86
CA GLY A 324 -35.24 -0.32 -12.17
C GLY A 324 -35.99 1.00 -12.07
N HIS A 325 -35.44 2.04 -12.69
CA HIS A 325 -36.02 3.37 -12.73
C HIS A 325 -36.78 3.57 -14.03
N GLY A 326 -38.04 3.98 -13.94
CA GLY A 326 -38.90 4.20 -15.10
C GLY A 326 -39.47 5.62 -15.18
N ASN A 327 -39.33 6.25 -16.35
CA ASN A 327 -39.94 7.54 -16.66
C ASN A 327 -41.46 7.45 -16.59
N ARG A 328 -42.04 8.03 -15.52
CA ARG A 328 -43.50 8.04 -15.26
C ARG A 328 -44.18 6.65 -15.24
N SER A 329 -43.45 5.54 -15.37
CA SER A 329 -43.97 4.18 -15.43
C SER A 329 -43.16 3.23 -14.54
N ARG A 330 -43.79 2.70 -13.48
CA ARG A 330 -43.17 1.67 -12.62
C ARG A 330 -42.97 0.36 -13.37
N ALA A 331 -43.93 -0.03 -14.21
CA ALA A 331 -43.87 -1.25 -15.01
C ALA A 331 -42.67 -1.27 -15.98
N SER A 332 -42.33 -0.10 -16.56
CA SER A 332 -41.14 0.03 -17.42
C SER A 332 -39.84 -0.20 -16.63
N GLY A 333 -39.72 0.38 -15.44
CA GLY A 333 -38.60 0.13 -14.54
C GLY A 333 -38.50 -1.34 -14.14
N GLN A 334 -39.63 -1.97 -13.79
CA GLN A 334 -39.69 -3.37 -13.41
C GLN A 334 -39.16 -4.30 -14.52
N LYS A 335 -39.59 -4.13 -15.77
CA LYS A 335 -39.09 -4.94 -16.90
C LYS A 335 -37.56 -4.86 -17.06
N ARG A 336 -36.97 -3.68 -16.84
CA ARG A 336 -35.51 -3.51 -16.91
C ARG A 336 -34.80 -4.15 -15.73
N ALA A 337 -35.35 -4.02 -14.51
CA ALA A 337 -34.83 -4.68 -13.33
C ALA A 337 -34.82 -6.21 -13.50
N GLU A 338 -35.90 -6.78 -14.03
CA GLU A 338 -36.01 -8.21 -14.35
C GLU A 338 -34.95 -8.64 -15.37
N ALA A 339 -34.75 -7.86 -16.44
CA ALA A 339 -33.78 -8.17 -17.47
C ALA A 339 -32.33 -8.12 -16.95
N VAL A 340 -31.98 -7.10 -16.15
CA VAL A 340 -30.67 -7.00 -15.50
C VAL A 340 -30.48 -8.10 -14.46
N GLY A 341 -31.49 -8.36 -13.62
CA GLY A 341 -31.45 -9.41 -12.60
C GLY A 341 -31.22 -10.79 -13.21
N LYS A 342 -31.89 -11.10 -14.33
CA LYS A 342 -31.66 -12.33 -15.09
C LYS A 342 -30.23 -12.40 -15.65
N ALA A 343 -29.78 -11.35 -16.35
CA ALA A 343 -28.46 -11.32 -16.96
C ALA A 343 -27.31 -11.43 -15.94
N LEU A 344 -27.47 -10.78 -14.78
CA LEU A 344 -26.54 -10.87 -13.65
C LEU A 344 -26.57 -12.27 -13.01
N GLY A 345 -27.76 -12.82 -12.76
CA GLY A 345 -27.93 -14.14 -12.18
C GLY A 345 -27.32 -15.25 -13.03
N GLU A 346 -27.48 -15.20 -14.36
CA GLU A 346 -26.87 -16.16 -15.28
C GLU A 346 -25.34 -16.12 -15.25
N ARG A 347 -24.75 -14.92 -15.19
CA ARG A 347 -23.29 -14.73 -15.07
C ARG A 347 -22.77 -15.24 -13.73
N LEU A 348 -23.42 -14.87 -12.63
CA LEU A 348 -23.08 -15.31 -11.28
C LEU A 348 -23.15 -16.84 -11.18
N ALA A 349 -24.22 -17.46 -11.69
CA ALA A 349 -24.37 -18.91 -11.67
C ALA A 349 -23.26 -19.63 -12.47
N ARG A 350 -22.80 -19.05 -13.59
CA ARG A 350 -21.65 -19.59 -14.33
C ARG A 350 -20.37 -19.53 -13.50
N LEU A 351 -20.06 -18.37 -12.93
CA LEU A 351 -18.85 -18.17 -12.12
C LEU A 351 -18.82 -19.05 -10.88
N LEU A 352 -19.96 -19.19 -10.17
CA LEU A 352 -20.06 -20.09 -9.02
C LEU A 352 -19.76 -21.55 -9.39
N ARG A 353 -20.22 -22.02 -10.56
CA ARG A 353 -19.86 -23.37 -11.05
C ARG A 353 -18.38 -23.47 -11.36
N THR A 354 -17.83 -22.49 -12.07
CA THR A 354 -16.41 -22.48 -12.46
C THR A 354 -15.48 -22.46 -11.25
N PHE A 355 -15.76 -21.63 -10.24
CA PHE A 355 -14.89 -21.50 -9.06
C PHE A 355 -14.99 -22.66 -8.07
N GLN A 356 -16.04 -23.47 -8.14
CA GLN A 356 -16.25 -24.61 -7.25
C GLN A 356 -16.05 -25.95 -7.97
N ASP A 357 -15.60 -25.93 -9.23
CA ASP A 357 -15.33 -27.16 -9.96
C ASP A 357 -14.18 -27.94 -9.29
N GLY A 358 -14.40 -29.23 -9.05
CA GLY A 358 -13.48 -30.07 -8.29
C GLY A 358 -13.39 -29.82 -6.77
N ALA A 359 -14.09 -28.82 -6.23
CA ALA A 359 -14.05 -28.53 -4.79
C ALA A 359 -14.95 -29.50 -3.99
N PRO A 360 -14.48 -30.08 -2.86
CA PRO A 360 -15.28 -30.95 -2.01
C PRO A 360 -16.31 -30.16 -1.17
N GLY A 361 -17.43 -30.80 -0.82
CA GLY A 361 -18.44 -30.22 0.08
C GLY A 361 -19.64 -29.58 -0.63
N PRO A 362 -20.56 -28.95 0.11
CA PRO A 362 -21.74 -28.31 -0.46
C PRO A 362 -21.35 -27.06 -1.25
N HIS A 363 -21.74 -27.00 -2.52
CA HIS A 363 -21.50 -25.84 -3.36
C HIS A 363 -22.55 -24.75 -3.15
N VAL A 364 -22.08 -23.50 -3.10
CA VAL A 364 -22.93 -22.31 -3.13
C VAL A 364 -23.58 -22.18 -4.51
N ARG A 365 -24.90 -22.01 -4.52
CA ARG A 365 -25.73 -21.86 -5.72
C ARG A 365 -26.31 -20.45 -5.79
N LEU A 366 -26.77 -20.07 -6.99
CA LEU A 366 -27.50 -18.81 -7.17
C LEU A 366 -28.74 -18.73 -6.25
N SER A 367 -29.40 -19.85 -5.98
CA SER A 367 -30.56 -19.94 -5.07
C SER A 367 -30.27 -19.53 -3.63
N ASP A 368 -28.99 -19.54 -3.25
CA ASP A 368 -28.57 -19.24 -1.89
C ASP A 368 -28.35 -17.73 -1.70
N PHE A 369 -28.20 -16.98 -2.80
CA PHE A 369 -28.16 -15.53 -2.79
C PHE A 369 -29.56 -14.94 -2.67
N THR A 370 -29.69 -13.87 -1.88
CA THR A 370 -30.93 -13.10 -1.83
C THR A 370 -30.91 -12.04 -2.93
N LEU A 371 -31.67 -12.26 -4.01
CA LEU A 371 -31.86 -11.28 -5.09
C LEU A 371 -33.26 -10.67 -5.00
N THR A 372 -33.32 -9.36 -4.73
CA THR A 372 -34.57 -8.59 -4.69
C THR A 372 -34.66 -7.71 -5.93
N LEU A 373 -35.80 -7.75 -6.62
CA LEU A 373 -36.10 -6.84 -7.73
C LEU A 373 -37.04 -5.74 -7.23
N ASP A 374 -36.68 -4.48 -7.43
CA ASP A 374 -37.53 -3.34 -7.15
C ASP A 374 -37.69 -2.44 -8.39
N ALA A 375 -38.72 -1.61 -8.37
CA ALA A 375 -39.00 -0.68 -9.44
C ALA A 375 -39.55 0.64 -8.92
N GLN A 376 -38.93 1.73 -9.36
CA GLN A 376 -39.27 3.09 -8.95
C GLN A 376 -39.79 3.92 -10.12
N ARG A 377 -40.82 4.72 -9.83
CA ARG A 377 -41.37 5.71 -10.75
C ARG A 377 -40.68 7.05 -10.52
N VAL A 378 -39.93 7.52 -11.50
CA VAL A 378 -39.34 8.87 -11.45
C VAL A 378 -40.40 9.88 -11.86
N ARG A 379 -40.85 10.72 -10.92
CA ARG A 379 -41.83 11.79 -11.13
C ARG A 379 -41.09 13.12 -11.29
N ARG A 380 -41.28 13.81 -12.42
CA ARG A 380 -40.57 15.06 -12.81
C ARG A 380 -39.04 14.90 -12.90
N ALA A 381 -38.58 14.11 -13.85
CA ALA A 381 -37.18 14.20 -14.24
C ALA A 381 -37.03 15.37 -15.23
N THR A 382 -36.26 16.40 -14.87
CA THR A 382 -35.73 17.40 -15.82
C THR A 382 -34.78 16.74 -16.82
N ASP A 383 -34.25 15.57 -16.45
CA ASP A 383 -33.37 14.72 -17.23
C ASP A 383 -34.05 13.34 -17.48
N PRO A 384 -34.48 13.04 -18.72
CA PRO A 384 -35.11 11.76 -19.05
C PRO A 384 -34.19 10.54 -18.87
N ASP A 385 -32.87 10.70 -18.77
CA ASP A 385 -31.94 9.59 -18.53
C ASP A 385 -32.11 8.94 -17.16
N ARG A 386 -32.56 9.71 -16.15
CA ARG A 386 -32.76 9.18 -14.80
C ARG A 386 -33.82 8.07 -14.70
N GLY A 387 -34.82 8.08 -15.56
CA GLY A 387 -35.82 7.00 -15.65
C GLY A 387 -35.51 5.98 -16.74
N ARG A 388 -34.24 5.90 -17.16
CA ARG A 388 -33.68 4.91 -18.10
C ARG A 388 -32.49 4.17 -17.50
N THR A 389 -32.49 3.95 -16.20
CA THR A 389 -31.41 3.25 -15.50
C THR A 389 -31.90 2.10 -14.66
N VAL A 390 -31.00 1.15 -14.41
CA VAL A 390 -31.12 0.15 -13.35
C VAL A 390 -29.91 0.31 -12.45
N THR A 391 -30.12 0.35 -11.14
CA THR A 391 -29.06 0.41 -10.13
C THR A 391 -29.01 -0.91 -9.37
N VAL A 392 -27.81 -1.43 -9.15
CA VAL A 392 -27.57 -2.66 -8.39
C VAL A 392 -26.93 -2.29 -7.05
N ASP A 393 -27.67 -2.47 -5.97
CA ASP A 393 -27.17 -2.32 -4.61
C ASP A 393 -26.77 -3.69 -4.05
N ILE A 394 -25.66 -3.73 -3.31
CA ILE A 394 -25.08 -4.95 -2.76
C ILE A 394 -24.77 -4.69 -1.29
N ASP A 395 -25.44 -5.44 -0.43
CA ASP A 395 -25.10 -5.58 0.99
C ASP A 395 -24.34 -6.89 1.16
N ASP A 396 -23.02 -6.79 1.34
CA ASP A 396 -22.15 -7.94 1.59
C ASP A 396 -22.15 -8.39 3.05
N HIS A 397 -22.92 -7.72 3.91
CA HIS A 397 -23.00 -7.91 5.36
C HIS A 397 -21.68 -7.66 6.09
N ARG A 398 -20.73 -6.98 5.45
CA ARG A 398 -19.41 -6.63 6.03
C ARG A 398 -19.32 -5.16 6.44
N HIS A 399 -20.16 -4.30 5.87
CA HIS A 399 -20.27 -2.89 6.27
C HIS A 399 -21.41 -2.67 7.27
N THR A 400 -21.19 -1.80 8.27
CA THR A 400 -22.31 -1.15 8.95
C THR A 400 -22.90 -0.12 7.99
N SER A 401 -24.13 -0.31 7.53
CA SER A 401 -24.82 0.68 6.70
C SER A 401 -24.75 2.06 7.36
N PRO A 402 -24.49 3.14 6.61
CA PRO A 402 -24.71 4.48 7.13
C PRO A 402 -26.14 4.58 7.65
N PRO A 403 -26.41 5.26 8.77
CA PRO A 403 -27.78 5.54 9.15
C PRO A 403 -28.47 6.21 7.96
N ALA A 404 -29.60 5.65 7.53
CA ALA A 404 -30.42 6.25 6.49
C ALA A 404 -30.66 7.72 6.86
N PRO A 405 -30.62 8.67 5.90
CA PRO A 405 -30.93 10.05 6.19
C PRO A 405 -32.33 10.11 6.80
N SER A 406 -32.39 10.37 8.11
CA SER A 406 -33.63 10.53 8.83
C SER A 406 -34.32 11.74 8.24
N ARG A 407 -35.42 11.50 7.51
CA ARG A 407 -36.36 12.55 7.14
C ARG A 407 -36.75 13.28 8.42
N PRO A 408 -36.59 14.62 8.52
CA PRO A 408 -36.97 15.33 9.73
C PRO A 408 -38.46 15.10 9.96
N ALA A 409 -38.82 14.63 11.16
CA ALA A 409 -40.20 14.62 11.60
C ALA A 409 -40.70 16.08 11.65
N PRO A 410 -41.90 16.39 11.15
CA PRO A 410 -42.45 17.73 11.27
C PRO A 410 -42.79 17.99 12.73
N GLY A 411 -42.16 19.00 13.33
CA GLY A 411 -42.60 19.59 14.59
C GLY A 411 -41.69 19.31 15.78
N HIS A 412 -40.60 20.09 15.89
CA HIS A 412 -40.26 20.81 17.11
C HIS A 412 -39.29 21.95 16.76
N PRO A 413 -39.46 23.16 17.32
CA PRO A 413 -38.67 24.33 16.96
C PRO A 413 -37.22 24.20 17.43
N ALA A 414 -36.30 24.70 16.60
CA ALA A 414 -34.88 24.75 16.89
C ALA A 414 -34.59 25.60 18.15
N PRO A 415 -33.66 25.19 19.03
CA PRO A 415 -33.18 26.06 20.10
C PRO A 415 -32.36 27.21 19.51
N ALA A 416 -32.61 28.41 20.02
CA ALA A 416 -32.02 29.67 19.59
C ALA A 416 -30.48 29.66 19.65
N GLY A 417 -29.87 30.26 18.63
CA GLY A 417 -28.43 30.34 18.45
C GLY A 417 -27.71 31.07 19.58
N GLU A 418 -26.53 30.56 19.91
CA GLU A 418 -25.53 31.26 20.71
C GLU A 418 -24.81 32.28 19.81
N PRO A 419 -24.62 33.54 20.24
CA PRO A 419 -24.05 34.59 19.39
C PRO A 419 -22.54 34.39 19.18
N PRO A 420 -21.97 34.93 18.07
CA PRO A 420 -20.55 34.79 17.76
C PRO A 420 -19.70 35.55 18.79
N ARG A 421 -18.69 34.87 19.33
CA ARG A 421 -17.66 35.46 20.20
C ARG A 421 -16.74 36.35 19.36
N THR A 422 -16.66 37.61 19.77
CA THR A 422 -15.70 38.62 19.33
C THR A 422 -14.27 38.21 19.69
N GLU A 423 -13.38 38.21 18.70
CA GLU A 423 -11.94 38.21 18.90
C GLU A 423 -11.51 39.53 19.56
N ALA A 424 -10.77 39.43 20.66
CA ALA A 424 -10.15 40.57 21.32
C ALA A 424 -8.72 40.73 20.81
N SER A 425 -8.46 41.87 20.15
CA SER A 425 -7.11 42.39 19.93
C SER A 425 -6.45 42.80 21.26
N ALA A 426 -5.23 42.33 21.49
CA ALA A 426 -4.23 42.98 22.36
C ALA A 426 -2.85 42.50 21.88
N ARG A 427 -2.12 43.36 21.16
CA ARG A 427 -1.00 44.20 21.60
C ARG A 427 0.35 43.48 21.55
#